data_AF-A0A9E4LMF0-F1
#
_entry.id   AF-A0A9E4LMF0-F1
#
_cell.length_a   1.000
_cell.length_b   1.000
_cell.length_c   1.000
_cell.angle_alpha   90.00
_cell.angle_beta   90.00
_cell.angle_gamma   90.00
#
_symmetry.space_group_name_H-M   'P 1'
#
loop_
_entity.id
_entity.type
_entity.pdbx_description
1 polymer ?
#
loop_
_entity_poly.entity_id
_entity_poly.type
_entity_poly.pdbx_seq_one_letter_code
_entity_poly.pdbx_strand_id
1 'polypeptide(L)' 'MKRFKKGLTVLEVSDIPAGPYVLRVKTSEGVFTEKVVVE' A
#
# COMPACT_ATOMS: atom_id res chain seq x y z
N MET A 1 -20.61 -6.89 -0.43
CA MET A 1 -19.12 -6.84 -0.47
C MET A 1 -18.69 -6.00 -1.67
N LYS A 2 -18.11 -4.81 -1.45
CA LYS A 2 -17.71 -3.90 -2.54
C LYS A 2 -16.45 -4.47 -3.24
N ARG A 3 -16.62 -4.82 -4.51
CA ARG A 3 -15.57 -5.33 -5.40
C ARG A 3 -14.76 -4.14 -5.92
N PHE A 4 -13.56 -3.93 -5.41
CA PHE A 4 -12.65 -2.91 -5.95
C PHE A 4 -12.19 -3.35 -7.35
N LYS A 5 -12.53 -2.55 -8.38
CA LYS A 5 -12.06 -2.76 -9.75
C LYS A 5 -10.53 -2.67 -9.75
N LYS A 6 -9.86 -3.54 -10.51
CA LYS A 6 -8.42 -3.46 -10.80
C LYS A 6 -8.15 -2.13 -11.51
N GLY A 7 -7.77 -1.11 -10.75
CA GLY A 7 -7.37 0.20 -11.23
C GLY A 7 -6.21 0.68 -10.37
N LEU A 8 -5.28 1.41 -10.99
CA LEU A 8 -4.19 2.07 -10.29
C LEU A 8 -4.82 2.95 -9.18
N THR A 9 -4.56 2.60 -7.92
CA THR A 9 -4.95 3.45 -6.79
C THR A 9 -3.73 4.30 -6.47
N VAL A 10 -3.81 5.59 -6.81
CA VAL A 10 -2.81 6.57 -6.38
C VAL A 10 -3.24 7.02 -4.99
N LEU A 11 -2.39 6.77 -4.00
CA LEU A 11 -2.55 7.26 -2.64
C LEU A 11 -1.52 8.37 -2.44
N GLU A 12 -1.98 9.57 -2.15
CA GLU A 12 -1.08 10.66 -1.77
C GLU A 12 -0.58 10.42 -0.33
N VAL A 13 0.74 10.44 -0.15
CA VAL A 13 1.37 10.09 1.13
C VAL A 13 1.05 11.13 2.22
N SER A 14 0.71 12.37 1.84
CA SER A 14 0.35 13.45 2.76
C SER A 14 -0.93 13.20 3.58
N ASP A 15 -1.81 12.32 3.11
CA ASP A 15 -3.06 11.98 3.83
C ASP A 15 -2.89 10.80 4.79
N ILE A 16 -1.69 10.20 4.83
CA ILE A 16 -1.39 9.06 5.69
C ILE A 16 -0.85 9.59 7.03
N PRO A 17 -1.49 9.27 8.17
CA PRO A 17 -0.97 9.66 9.48
C PRO A 17 0.45 9.16 9.70
N ALA A 18 1.30 9.98 10.32
CA ALA A 18 2.65 9.58 10.69
C ALA A 18 2.63 8.32 11.57
N GLY A 19 3.57 7.41 11.35
CA GLY A 19 3.66 6.15 12.08
C GLY A 19 4.23 4.97 11.28
N PRO A 20 4.31 3.79 11.91
CA PRO A 20 4.83 2.59 11.26
C PRO A 20 3.77 1.93 10.37
N TYR A 21 4.17 1.57 9.15
CA TYR A 21 3.35 0.85 8.18
C TYR A 21 4.08 -0.36 7.61
N VAL A 22 3.30 -1.30 7.06
CA VAL A 22 3.79 -2.43 6.27
C VAL A 22 3.34 -2.25 4.84
N LEU A 23 4.28 -2.02 3.94
CA LEU A 23 4.04 -2.00 2.50
C LEU A 23 4.01 -3.44 2.00
N ARG A 24 2.90 -3.86 1.38
CA ARG A 24 2.78 -5.18 0.76
C ARG A 24 2.49 -5.06 -0.73
N VAL A 25 3.42 -5.52 -1.55
CA VAL A 25 3.31 -5.52 -3.01
C VAL A 25 3.12 -6.96 -3.49
N LYS A 26 2.01 -7.23 -4.19
CA LYS A 26 1.74 -8.53 -4.81
C LYS A 26 1.91 -8.41 -6.32
N THR A 27 2.90 -9.11 -6.87
CA THR A 27 3.13 -9.22 -8.31
C THR A 27 2.73 -10.62 -8.81
N SER A 28 2.94 -10.89 -10.09
CA SER A 28 2.84 -12.26 -10.64
C SER A 28 3.95 -13.19 -10.12
N GLU A 29 5.07 -12.63 -9.70
CA GLU A 29 6.28 -13.37 -9.29
C GLU A 29 6.29 -13.69 -7.79
N GLY A 30 5.55 -12.92 -6.98
CA GLY A 30 5.50 -13.16 -5.55
C GLY A 30 4.83 -12.04 -4.76
N VAL A 31 5.01 -12.12 -3.44
CA VAL A 31 4.58 -11.09 -2.49
C VAL A 31 5.81 -10.55 -1.78
N PHE A 32 6.00 -9.24 -1.85
CA PHE A 32 7.08 -8.52 -1.19
C PHE A 32 6.48 -7.69 -0.05
N THR A 33 7.16 -7.69 1.09
CA THR A 33 6.73 -6.96 2.29
C THR A 33 7.89 -6.16 2.86
N GLU A 34 7.66 -4.87 3.10
CA GLU A 34 8.65 -3.95 3.67
C GLU A 34 8.04 -3.14 4.82
N LYS A 35 8.82 -2.82 5.85
CA LYS A 35 8.39 -1.92 6.93
C LYS A 35 8.82 -0.50 6.60
N VAL A 36 7.89 0.44 6.63
CA VAL A 36 8.15 1.86 6.35
C VAL A 36 7.63 2.71 7.51
N VAL A 37 8.27 3.86 7.72
CA VAL A 37 7.81 4.87 8.68
C VAL A 37 7.41 6.09 7.87
N VAL A 38 6.20 6.58 8.09
CA VAL A 38 5.74 7.87 7.59
C VAL A 38 6.05 8.89 8.66
N GLU A 39 6.79 9.95 8.29
CA GLU A 39 7.16 11.08 9.16
C GLU A 39 6.15 12.23 9.06
#